data_AF-A0AA89AFV7-F1
#
_entry.id   AF-A0AA89AFV7-F1
#
_cell.length_a   1.000
_cell.length_b   1.000
_cell.length_c   1.000
_cell.angle_alpha   90.00
_cell.angle_beta   90.00
_cell.angle_gamma   90.00
#
_symmetry.space_group_name_H-M   'P 1'
#
loop_
_entity.id
_entity.type
_entity.pdbx_description
1 polymer ?
#
loop_
_entity_poly.entity_id
_entity_poly.type
_entity_poly.pdbx_seq_one_letter_code
_entity_poly.pdbx_strand_id
1 'polypeptide(L)'
;MATSETNSESGPINPNVQHGGGTLCFYNTTPNAYTLALRIGVQRQEPFYRWVWEANRGNPVGENATLTFGTDGNLVLAQADGRVVWQTGTANKGVFLRTEATTKLVSRSSEEQNSDGSYSLVMEPKSLAFYYTSKNSPKPMFYYQWLTIDQGSLTNVTFNAEIYTDQGDATELRFDYSATNIQFSSGGRIIARPKYNATLTYLRLGVDGNVRLYAYNILVDYRPTEVTYTLFSRDSDDVDECQLPDRCGNFRLCENNQCVACPSLKGLLGWSKECAAEKVTSCAANGFGYYKLVGVDHFMSKYTSGSALKENGFMKKCSTDCKCLGYFYHQDTSKCWIAYGLKTLSKVASWTHLGYIKSVMVERCPGDATVVIGS
;
A
#
# COMPACT_ATOMS: atom_id res chain seq x y z
N MET A 1 16.40 15.84 -35.01
CA MET A 1 15.13 16.57 -34.82
C MET A 1 14.60 16.18 -33.45
N ALA A 2 14.43 17.18 -32.57
CA ALA A 2 14.02 17.14 -31.16
C ALA A 2 14.94 16.32 -30.21
N THR A 3 15.93 16.92 -29.51
CA THR A 3 15.87 17.72 -28.25
C THR A 3 15.22 16.95 -27.09
N SER A 4 15.76 16.84 -25.88
CA SER A 4 17.01 17.25 -25.24
C SER A 4 17.03 16.53 -23.90
N GLU A 5 17.93 15.57 -23.70
CA GLU A 5 18.23 15.02 -22.38
C GLU A 5 19.03 16.06 -21.59
N THR A 6 18.36 16.81 -20.72
CA THR A 6 19.05 17.47 -19.61
C THR A 6 19.25 16.44 -18.51
N ASN A 7 20.30 15.64 -18.64
CA ASN A 7 20.91 14.91 -17.52
C ASN A 7 21.49 15.94 -16.55
N SER A 8 20.70 16.35 -15.55
CA SER A 8 21.26 16.80 -14.28
C SER A 8 21.34 15.59 -13.35
N GLU A 9 22.29 14.68 -13.61
CA GLU A 9 22.55 13.57 -12.70
C GLU A 9 23.18 14.11 -11.41
N SER A 10 22.35 14.29 -10.39
CA SER A 10 22.79 14.60 -9.02
C SER A 10 23.51 13.38 -8.45
N GLY A 11 24.85 13.44 -8.40
CA GLY A 11 25.70 12.39 -7.81
C GLY A 11 25.84 12.50 -6.28
N PRO A 12 26.36 11.45 -5.62
CA PRO A 12 26.67 11.50 -4.20
C PRO A 12 27.81 12.49 -3.91
N ILE A 13 27.73 13.17 -2.78
CA ILE A 13 28.67 14.19 -2.31
C ILE A 13 29.27 13.70 -1.00
N ASN A 14 30.60 13.78 -0.89
CA ASN A 14 31.31 13.37 0.31
C ASN A 14 30.84 14.17 1.55
N PRO A 15 30.77 13.54 2.74
CA PRO A 15 31.20 12.17 3.03
C PRO A 15 30.17 11.09 2.65
N ASN A 16 30.67 9.94 2.19
CA ASN A 16 29.89 8.74 1.92
C ASN A 16 30.28 7.63 2.89
N VAL A 17 29.30 6.92 3.45
CA VAL A 17 29.53 5.69 4.24
C VAL A 17 29.10 4.51 3.38
N GLN A 18 30.03 3.61 3.08
CA GLN A 18 29.80 2.43 2.26
C GLN A 18 30.03 1.16 3.07
N HIS A 19 29.10 0.20 2.96
CA HIS A 19 29.27 -1.13 3.52
C HIS A 19 28.47 -2.14 2.68
N GLY A 20 29.17 -3.17 2.16
CA GLY A 20 28.58 -4.09 1.19
C GLY A 20 28.10 -3.36 -0.07
N GLY A 21 26.95 -3.76 -0.61
CA GLY A 21 26.32 -3.09 -1.76
C GLY A 21 25.59 -1.78 -1.42
N GLY A 22 25.57 -1.34 -0.17
CA GLY A 22 24.86 -0.14 0.28
C GLY A 22 25.78 1.08 0.42
N THR A 23 25.29 2.25 0.04
CA THR A 23 25.96 3.55 0.24
C THR A 23 24.99 4.56 0.85
N LEU A 24 25.31 5.05 2.04
CA LEU A 24 24.67 6.22 2.65
C LEU A 24 25.46 7.46 2.24
N CYS A 25 24.80 8.44 1.63
CA CYS A 25 25.44 9.61 1.04
C CYS A 25 24.53 10.82 1.03
N PHE A 26 25.12 12.01 0.87
CA PHE A 26 24.37 13.20 0.53
C PHE A 26 24.28 13.35 -0.98
N TYR A 27 23.17 13.85 -1.50
CA TYR A 27 23.06 14.29 -2.88
C TYR A 27 22.35 15.65 -2.94
N ASN A 28 22.52 16.40 -4.03
CA ASN A 28 21.85 17.67 -4.23
C ASN A 28 21.23 17.77 -5.63
N THR A 29 19.99 18.23 -5.69
CA THR A 29 19.35 18.64 -6.96
C THR A 29 19.30 20.16 -7.11
N THR A 30 19.57 20.88 -6.02
CA THR A 30 19.63 22.34 -5.95
C THR A 30 20.96 22.74 -5.30
N PRO A 31 21.66 23.78 -5.79
CA PRO A 31 22.89 24.24 -5.17
C PRO A 31 22.72 24.51 -3.66
N ASN A 32 23.70 24.10 -2.86
CA ASN A 32 23.76 24.30 -1.41
C ASN A 32 22.59 23.69 -0.60
N ALA A 33 21.86 22.74 -1.18
CA ALA A 33 20.76 22.03 -0.52
C ALA A 33 20.96 20.52 -0.65
N TYR A 34 21.28 19.86 0.47
CA TYR A 34 21.67 18.46 0.50
C TYR A 34 20.62 17.58 1.16
N THR A 35 20.37 16.42 0.55
CA THR A 35 19.49 15.38 1.08
C THR A 35 20.31 14.14 1.40
N LEU A 36 20.16 13.61 2.62
CA LEU A 36 20.73 12.32 3.02
C LEU A 36 19.91 11.20 2.41
N ALA A 37 20.56 10.26 1.74
CA ALA A 37 19.91 9.15 1.07
C ALA A 37 20.73 7.86 1.09
N LEU A 38 20.01 6.74 0.96
CA LEU A 38 20.58 5.41 0.82
C LEU A 38 20.39 4.93 -0.62
N ARG A 39 21.48 4.49 -1.23
CA ARG A 39 21.47 3.79 -2.52
C ARG A 39 22.07 2.40 -2.37
N ILE A 40 21.56 1.45 -3.15
CA ILE A 40 22.08 0.07 -3.21
C ILE A 40 22.53 -0.21 -4.66
N GLY A 41 23.72 -0.78 -4.85
CA GLY A 41 24.30 -1.00 -6.17
C GLY A 41 25.61 -1.80 -6.12
N VAL A 42 26.06 -2.29 -7.28
CA VAL A 42 27.40 -2.90 -7.42
C VAL A 42 28.41 -1.82 -7.78
N GLN A 43 29.53 -1.75 -7.04
CA GLN A 43 30.57 -0.73 -7.19
C GLN A 43 31.14 -0.58 -8.61
N ARG A 44 31.10 -1.63 -9.43
CA ARG A 44 31.74 -1.64 -10.75
C ARG A 44 30.94 -0.92 -11.83
N GLN A 45 29.66 -0.61 -11.58
CA GLN A 45 28.80 0.04 -12.57
C GLN A 45 27.86 1.06 -11.88
N GLU A 46 28.30 2.31 -11.83
CA GLU A 46 27.51 3.45 -11.32
C GLU A 46 26.07 3.58 -11.90
N PRO A 47 25.74 3.23 -13.17
CA PRO A 47 24.35 3.31 -13.64
C PRO A 47 23.37 2.34 -12.96
N PHE A 48 23.84 1.42 -12.10
CA PHE A 48 22.99 0.42 -11.43
C PHE A 48 22.75 0.71 -9.95
N TYR A 49 23.23 1.84 -9.42
CA TYR A 49 22.78 2.27 -8.10
C TYR A 49 21.30 2.65 -8.12
N ARG A 50 20.54 2.11 -7.17
CA ARG A 50 19.13 2.43 -6.95
C ARG A 50 18.99 3.22 -5.66
N TRP A 51 18.43 4.43 -5.75
CA TRP A 51 17.98 5.16 -4.57
C TRP A 51 16.80 4.41 -3.93
N VAL A 52 16.97 3.98 -2.68
CA VAL A 52 15.97 3.18 -1.96
C VAL A 52 15.33 3.94 -0.80
N TRP A 53 15.98 4.99 -0.30
CA TRP A 53 15.49 5.77 0.83
C TRP A 53 16.11 7.18 0.90
N GLU A 54 15.35 8.15 1.45
CA GLU A 54 15.73 9.55 1.64
C GLU A 54 15.24 10.05 3.01
N ALA A 55 16.02 10.90 3.68
CA ALA A 55 15.73 11.37 5.04
C ALA A 55 14.96 12.70 5.11
N ASN A 56 15.48 13.73 4.43
CA ASN A 56 15.18 15.14 4.70
C ASN A 56 14.81 15.93 3.44
N ARG A 57 14.18 15.29 2.44
CA ARG A 57 13.85 15.92 1.16
C ARG A 57 13.00 17.20 1.29
N GLY A 58 12.11 17.26 2.28
CA GLY A 58 11.27 18.44 2.55
C GLY A 58 11.97 19.53 3.37
N ASN A 59 13.16 19.26 3.90
CA ASN A 59 13.96 20.18 4.70
C ASN A 59 15.46 19.90 4.48
N PRO A 60 16.00 20.17 3.27
CA PRO A 60 17.40 19.92 2.95
C PRO A 60 18.34 20.67 3.89
N VAL A 61 19.52 20.10 4.13
CA VAL A 61 20.56 20.76 4.93
C VAL A 61 21.48 21.60 4.05
N GLY A 62 22.10 22.62 4.64
CA GLY A 62 23.16 23.40 4.01
C GLY A 62 24.55 22.78 4.20
N GLU A 63 25.57 23.52 3.78
CA GLU A 63 26.96 23.19 4.09
C GLU A 63 27.22 23.16 5.60
N ASN A 64 28.23 22.39 6.02
CA ASN A 64 28.61 22.18 7.44
C ASN A 64 27.53 21.54 8.32
N ALA A 65 26.51 20.92 7.71
CA ALA A 65 25.58 20.07 8.41
C ALA A 65 26.28 18.88 9.07
N THR A 66 25.70 18.40 10.17
CA THR A 66 26.26 17.28 10.93
C THR A 66 25.34 16.06 10.84
N LEU A 67 25.93 14.91 10.51
CA LEU A 67 25.29 13.60 10.63
C LEU A 67 25.96 12.85 11.78
N THR A 68 25.22 12.61 12.86
CA THR A 68 25.75 11.99 14.08
C THR A 68 25.02 10.69 14.36
N PHE A 69 25.78 9.61 14.51
CA PHE A 69 25.27 8.35 15.03
C PHE A 69 25.65 8.22 16.51
N GLY A 70 24.67 8.37 17.38
CA GLY A 70 24.87 8.33 18.83
C GLY A 70 25.13 6.92 19.34
N THR A 71 25.78 6.80 20.50
CA THR A 71 25.97 5.52 21.21
C THR A 71 24.66 4.91 21.70
N ASP A 72 23.60 5.71 21.76
CA ASP A 72 22.22 5.28 22.00
C ASP A 72 21.56 4.65 20.76
N GLY A 73 22.23 4.64 19.61
CA GLY A 73 21.69 4.09 18.36
C GLY A 73 20.74 5.04 17.62
N ASN A 74 20.70 6.33 17.96
CA ASN A 74 19.96 7.33 17.21
C ASN A 74 20.84 7.95 16.11
N LEU A 75 20.32 8.06 14.89
CA LEU A 75 20.97 8.78 13.79
C LEU A 75 20.29 10.15 13.65
N VAL A 76 21.06 11.23 13.82
CA VAL A 76 20.57 12.60 13.84
C VAL A 76 21.24 13.40 12.73
N LEU A 77 20.42 14.06 11.91
CA LEU A 77 20.84 15.03 10.91
C LEU A 77 20.46 16.44 11.38
N ALA A 78 21.46 17.32 11.50
CA ALA A 78 21.28 18.69 11.94
C ALA A 78 21.97 19.68 11.00
N GLN A 79 21.42 20.90 10.94
CA GLN A 79 22.05 22.05 10.28
C GLN A 79 23.35 22.45 10.99
N ALA A 80 24.15 23.31 10.36
CA ALA A 80 25.37 23.85 10.95
C ALA A 80 25.14 24.63 12.27
N ASP A 81 23.94 25.18 12.47
CA ASP A 81 23.54 25.87 13.72
C ASP A 81 23.08 24.90 14.83
N GLY A 82 23.13 23.59 14.59
CA GLY A 82 22.71 22.54 15.53
C GLY A 82 21.21 22.22 15.49
N ARG A 83 20.41 22.90 14.67
CA ARG A 83 18.97 22.59 14.53
C ARG A 83 18.78 21.25 13.85
N VAL A 84 18.14 20.31 14.56
CA VAL A 84 17.79 18.99 14.01
C VAL A 84 16.76 19.14 12.89
N VAL A 85 17.08 18.62 11.70
CA VAL A 85 16.17 18.59 10.54
C VAL A 85 15.52 17.23 10.36
N TRP A 86 16.18 16.15 10.78
CA TRP A 86 15.68 14.79 10.70
C TRP A 86 16.42 13.89 11.70
N GLN A 87 15.75 12.84 12.18
CA GLN A 87 16.37 11.79 12.99
C GLN A 87 15.57 10.48 12.90
N THR A 88 16.20 9.35 13.20
CA THR A 88 15.55 8.03 13.22
C THR A 88 14.61 7.83 14.41
N GLY A 89 14.84 8.50 15.54
CA GLY A 89 14.06 8.30 16.77
C GLY A 89 14.30 6.92 17.39
N THR A 90 15.48 6.35 17.20
CA THR A 90 15.86 4.97 17.60
C THR A 90 16.74 4.89 18.84
N ALA A 91 16.89 5.98 19.58
CA ALA A 91 17.60 6.04 20.85
C ALA A 91 17.13 4.96 21.84
N ASN A 92 18.02 4.01 22.19
CA ASN A 92 17.83 2.88 23.09
C ASN A 92 16.69 1.93 22.68
N LYS A 93 16.41 1.91 21.37
CA LYS A 93 15.11 1.48 20.86
C LYS A 93 15.22 0.44 19.74
N GLY A 94 16.35 0.34 19.03
CA GLY A 94 16.54 -0.60 17.91
C GLY A 94 15.73 -0.26 16.64
N VAL A 95 15.83 -1.10 15.60
CA VAL A 95 15.26 -0.89 14.25
C VAL A 95 14.09 -1.84 14.00
N PHE A 96 12.89 -1.48 14.47
CA PHE A 96 11.65 -2.23 14.25
C PHE A 96 10.43 -1.30 14.31
N LEU A 97 9.31 -1.73 13.70
CA LEU A 97 8.03 -1.04 13.88
C LEU A 97 7.60 -1.25 15.33
N ARG A 98 7.29 -0.17 16.05
CA ARG A 98 6.88 -0.21 17.45
C ARG A 98 5.81 0.81 17.75
N THR A 99 4.96 0.50 18.71
CA THR A 99 3.83 1.34 19.14
C THR A 99 4.25 2.76 19.58
N GLU A 100 5.51 2.95 20.02
CA GLU A 100 6.05 4.21 20.52
C GLU A 100 6.99 4.96 19.54
N ALA A 101 6.99 4.58 18.25
CA ALA A 101 7.71 5.32 17.21
C ALA A 101 6.95 5.24 15.87
N THR A 102 7.53 4.63 14.85
CA THR A 102 6.89 4.48 13.54
C THR A 102 6.03 3.23 13.53
N THR A 103 4.72 3.40 13.40
CA THR A 103 3.73 2.32 13.26
C THR A 103 3.17 2.23 11.85
N LYS A 104 3.56 3.13 10.94
CA LYS A 104 2.91 3.30 9.64
C LYS A 104 3.94 3.49 8.53
N LEU A 105 3.78 2.70 7.46
CA LEU A 105 4.41 2.91 6.17
C LEU A 105 3.34 3.41 5.19
N VAL A 106 3.61 4.51 4.49
CA VAL A 106 2.69 5.11 3.51
C VAL A 106 3.30 4.98 2.12
N SER A 107 2.48 4.64 1.12
CA SER A 107 2.92 4.66 -0.26
C SER A 107 3.25 6.07 -0.70
N ARG A 108 3.99 6.19 -1.79
CA ARG A 108 4.12 7.46 -2.49
C ARG A 108 2.81 7.78 -3.25
N SER A 109 2.63 9.05 -3.57
CA SER A 109 1.52 9.56 -4.39
C SER A 109 1.73 9.27 -5.89
N SER A 110 2.97 9.31 -6.38
CA SER A 110 3.38 8.84 -7.72
C SER A 110 4.85 8.41 -7.75
N GLU A 111 5.33 7.86 -8.87
CA GLU A 111 6.74 7.48 -9.03
C GLU A 111 7.68 8.70 -9.10
N GLU A 112 7.15 9.87 -9.45
CA GLU A 112 7.85 11.15 -9.54
C GLU A 112 7.72 11.96 -8.25
N GLN A 113 6.52 11.94 -7.63
CA GLN A 113 6.21 12.71 -6.43
C GLN A 113 6.41 11.88 -5.16
N ASN A 114 7.32 12.32 -4.30
CA ASN A 114 7.59 11.69 -3.01
C ASN A 114 6.77 12.37 -1.90
N SER A 115 5.45 12.35 -2.06
CA SER A 115 4.47 12.76 -1.05
C SER A 115 3.57 11.59 -0.67
N ASP A 116 2.91 11.67 0.48
CA ASP A 116 2.03 10.62 0.97
C ASP A 116 0.91 10.30 -0.03
N GLY A 117 0.85 9.02 -0.42
CA GLY A 117 -0.18 8.46 -1.29
C GLY A 117 -1.37 7.88 -0.53
N SER A 118 -2.19 7.12 -1.27
CA SER A 118 -3.44 6.59 -0.74
C SER A 118 -3.26 5.33 0.11
N TYR A 119 -2.18 4.58 -0.05
CA TYR A 119 -2.01 3.28 0.60
C TYR A 119 -1.17 3.39 1.85
N SER A 120 -1.51 2.61 2.87
CA SER A 120 -0.67 2.49 4.05
C SER A 120 -0.72 1.11 4.67
N LEU A 121 0.43 0.68 5.19
CA LEU A 121 0.59 -0.46 6.08
C LEU A 121 0.74 0.07 7.51
N VAL A 122 -0.12 -0.41 8.42
CA VAL A 122 -0.26 0.10 9.78
C VAL A 122 -0.15 -1.06 10.75
N MET A 123 0.72 -0.93 11.74
CA MET A 123 0.77 -1.79 12.91
C MET A 123 -0.30 -1.35 13.91
N GLU A 124 -1.33 -2.18 14.06
CA GLU A 124 -2.39 -2.01 15.04
C GLU A 124 -2.15 -2.90 16.26
N PRO A 125 -2.86 -2.69 17.38
CA PRO A 125 -2.69 -3.56 18.55
C PRO A 125 -2.89 -5.04 18.25
N LYS A 126 -3.72 -5.41 17.26
CA LYS A 126 -4.06 -6.81 16.99
C LYS A 126 -3.57 -7.32 15.64
N SER A 127 -3.03 -6.47 14.78
CA SER A 127 -2.75 -6.84 13.39
C SER A 127 -1.71 -5.95 12.73
N LEU A 128 -1.13 -6.46 11.65
CA LEU A 128 -0.40 -5.67 10.67
C LEU A 128 -1.31 -5.48 9.45
N ALA A 129 -1.94 -4.32 9.35
CA ALA A 129 -3.11 -4.06 8.53
C ALA A 129 -2.83 -3.09 7.38
N PHE A 130 -3.58 -3.26 6.30
CA PHE A 130 -3.49 -2.45 5.10
C PHE A 130 -4.74 -1.58 4.92
N TYR A 131 -4.48 -0.32 4.62
CA TYR A 131 -5.50 0.71 4.52
C TYR A 131 -5.40 1.50 3.23
N TYR A 132 -6.56 1.83 2.68
CA TYR A 132 -6.71 2.74 1.56
C TYR A 132 -7.40 4.03 2.00
N THR A 133 -6.74 5.15 1.77
CA THR A 133 -7.23 6.49 2.09
C THR A 133 -7.74 7.16 0.83
N SER A 134 -8.99 7.59 0.86
CA SER A 134 -9.61 8.41 -0.19
C SER A 134 -9.99 9.77 0.38
N LYS A 135 -9.84 10.83 -0.42
CA LYS A 135 -10.31 12.18 -0.06
C LYS A 135 -11.81 12.24 0.27
N ASN A 136 -12.59 11.32 -0.31
CA ASN A 136 -14.04 11.25 -0.10
C ASN A 136 -14.44 10.45 1.14
N SER A 137 -13.53 9.63 1.70
CA SER A 137 -13.84 8.77 2.84
C SER A 137 -13.53 9.50 4.16
N PRO A 138 -14.41 9.42 5.18
CA PRO A 138 -14.13 10.00 6.50
C PRO A 138 -13.03 9.24 7.26
N LYS A 139 -12.77 7.97 6.91
CA LYS A 139 -11.74 7.13 7.54
C LYS A 139 -11.03 6.27 6.49
N PRO A 140 -9.76 5.88 6.73
CA PRO A 140 -9.09 4.89 5.89
C PRO A 140 -9.89 3.58 5.85
N MET A 141 -9.98 2.98 4.67
CA MET A 141 -10.72 1.74 4.43
C MET A 141 -9.75 0.56 4.52
N PHE A 142 -10.02 -0.36 5.44
CA PHE A 142 -9.26 -1.60 5.58
C PHE A 142 -9.45 -2.47 4.33
N TYR A 143 -8.37 -3.04 3.79
CA TYR A 143 -8.46 -3.93 2.63
C TYR A 143 -7.68 -5.24 2.74
N TYR A 144 -6.75 -5.38 3.71
CA TYR A 144 -6.00 -6.62 3.92
C TYR A 144 -5.26 -6.60 5.26
N GLN A 145 -4.79 -7.75 5.74
CA GLN A 145 -3.85 -7.85 6.86
C GLN A 145 -2.88 -9.01 6.65
N TRP A 146 -1.63 -8.80 7.04
CA TRP A 146 -0.59 -9.84 6.98
C TRP A 146 -0.54 -10.73 8.21
N LEU A 147 -0.84 -10.16 9.36
CA LEU A 147 -0.71 -10.80 10.66
C LEU A 147 -1.93 -10.42 11.51
N THR A 148 -2.38 -11.36 12.32
CA THR A 148 -3.34 -11.13 13.41
C THR A 148 -2.90 -11.90 14.64
N ILE A 149 -3.12 -11.31 15.81
CA ILE A 149 -2.91 -11.99 17.10
C ILE A 149 -4.23 -12.09 17.86
N ASP A 150 -4.48 -13.22 18.49
CA ASP A 150 -5.71 -13.43 19.25
C ASP A 150 -5.62 -12.76 20.63
N GLN A 151 -4.46 -12.88 21.29
CA GLN A 151 -4.24 -12.41 22.66
C GLN A 151 -3.19 -11.31 22.73
N GLY A 152 -3.32 -10.43 23.74
CA GLY A 152 -2.39 -9.33 23.95
C GLY A 152 -2.48 -8.21 22.91
N SER A 153 -1.48 -7.33 22.88
CA SER A 153 -1.32 -6.30 21.85
C SER A 153 0.08 -6.32 21.27
N LEU A 154 0.21 -6.18 19.95
CA LEU A 154 1.49 -6.07 19.25
C LEU A 154 2.29 -4.91 19.83
N THR A 155 3.52 -5.20 20.25
CA THR A 155 4.46 -4.20 20.77
C THR A 155 5.49 -3.85 19.72
N ASN A 156 5.98 -4.86 18.99
CA ASN A 156 6.95 -4.73 17.91
C ASN A 156 6.63 -5.64 16.73
N VAL A 157 6.95 -5.19 15.51
CA VAL A 157 7.01 -6.02 14.30
C VAL A 157 8.31 -5.71 13.55
N THR A 158 9.04 -6.76 13.18
CA THR A 158 10.33 -6.67 12.51
C THR A 158 10.30 -7.48 11.22
N PHE A 159 10.68 -6.86 10.11
CA PHE A 159 10.99 -7.60 8.88
C PHE A 159 12.41 -8.13 8.98
N ASN A 160 12.57 -9.45 8.89
CA ASN A 160 13.83 -10.14 9.12
C ASN A 160 14.20 -11.04 7.94
N ALA A 161 15.50 -11.26 7.77
CA ALA A 161 16.07 -12.13 6.75
C ALA A 161 17.02 -13.13 7.43
N GLU A 162 16.62 -14.40 7.51
CA GLU A 162 17.42 -15.47 8.12
C GLU A 162 18.05 -16.35 7.02
N ILE A 163 19.37 -16.51 7.05
CA ILE A 163 20.10 -17.35 6.09
C ILE A 163 20.21 -18.77 6.64
N TYR A 164 19.92 -19.74 5.77
CA TYR A 164 20.14 -21.17 6.00
C TYR A 164 21.31 -21.65 5.15
N THR A 165 22.51 -21.61 5.73
CA THR A 165 23.78 -21.98 5.03
C THR A 165 23.86 -23.46 4.70
N ASP A 166 23.19 -24.31 5.47
CA ASP A 166 23.02 -25.74 5.23
C ASP A 166 22.12 -26.06 4.02
N GLN A 167 21.38 -25.06 3.52
CA GLN A 167 20.44 -25.16 2.40
C GLN A 167 20.84 -24.28 1.22
N GLY A 168 22.15 -24.13 0.98
CA GLY A 168 22.68 -23.38 -0.16
C GLY A 168 22.45 -21.87 -0.04
N ASP A 169 22.56 -21.35 1.18
CA ASP A 169 22.32 -19.95 1.54
C ASP A 169 20.90 -19.45 1.20
N ALA A 170 19.92 -20.35 1.14
CA ALA A 170 18.51 -19.95 1.05
C ALA A 170 18.15 -19.01 2.20
N THR A 171 17.41 -17.95 1.89
CA THR A 171 17.06 -16.93 2.88
C THR A 171 15.56 -16.95 3.13
N GLU A 172 15.14 -17.01 4.39
CA GLU A 172 13.75 -16.80 4.79
C GLU A 172 13.51 -15.33 5.10
N LEU A 173 12.63 -14.71 4.32
CA LEU A 173 12.16 -13.35 4.51
C LEU A 173 10.84 -13.42 5.28
N ARG A 174 10.82 -12.93 6.53
CA ARG A 174 9.66 -13.12 7.43
C ARG A 174 9.39 -11.91 8.30
N PHE A 175 8.18 -11.86 8.86
CA PHE A 175 7.84 -10.93 9.93
C PHE A 175 7.92 -11.62 11.28
N ASP A 176 8.86 -11.18 12.11
CA ASP A 176 8.91 -11.53 13.52
C ASP A 176 8.11 -10.49 14.31
N TYR A 177 7.43 -10.89 15.38
CA TYR A 177 6.66 -9.98 16.21
C TYR A 177 6.75 -10.30 17.70
N SER A 178 6.49 -9.27 18.50
CA SER A 178 6.33 -9.34 19.95
C SER A 178 4.96 -8.78 20.32
N ALA A 179 4.37 -9.31 21.39
CA ALA A 179 3.10 -8.82 21.93
C ALA A 179 3.15 -8.76 23.46
N THR A 180 2.22 -8.06 24.10
CA THR A 180 2.10 -8.07 25.56
C THR A 180 1.98 -9.52 26.06
N ASN A 181 2.89 -9.95 26.94
CA ASN A 181 3.04 -11.32 27.47
C ASN A 181 3.56 -12.38 26.47
N ILE A 182 4.05 -11.97 25.30
CA ILE A 182 4.73 -12.83 24.31
C ILE A 182 6.02 -12.13 23.90
N GLN A 183 7.17 -12.61 24.42
CA GLN A 183 8.46 -11.95 24.21
C GLN A 183 8.89 -11.99 22.72
N PHE A 184 8.86 -13.17 22.09
CA PHE A 184 9.08 -13.37 20.65
C PHE A 184 8.40 -14.67 20.20
N SER A 185 7.56 -14.64 19.17
CA SER A 185 7.21 -15.88 18.46
C SER A 185 8.21 -16.09 17.32
N SER A 186 9.29 -16.83 17.58
CA SER A 186 10.17 -17.33 16.52
C SER A 186 9.37 -18.32 15.66
N GLY A 187 9.17 -17.98 14.38
CA GLY A 187 8.23 -18.67 13.49
C GLY A 187 7.08 -17.79 12.99
N GLY A 188 7.28 -16.46 12.93
CA GLY A 188 6.33 -15.55 12.31
C GLY A 188 6.12 -15.84 10.82
N ARG A 189 5.19 -15.14 10.18
CA ARG A 189 4.79 -15.45 8.79
C ARG A 189 5.97 -15.33 7.84
N ILE A 190 6.40 -16.45 7.26
CA ILE A 190 7.35 -16.49 6.14
C ILE A 190 6.64 -15.90 4.93
N ILE A 191 7.20 -14.83 4.37
CA ILE A 191 6.65 -14.11 3.23
C ILE A 191 7.28 -14.60 1.93
N ALA A 192 8.58 -14.91 1.95
CA ALA A 192 9.28 -15.46 0.81
C ALA A 192 10.51 -16.27 1.24
N ARG A 193 10.93 -17.19 0.36
CA ARG A 193 12.11 -18.03 0.57
C ARG A 193 12.98 -18.11 -0.70
N PRO A 194 13.66 -17.01 -1.10
CA PRO A 194 14.63 -17.07 -2.18
C PRO A 194 15.70 -18.13 -1.92
N LYS A 195 16.12 -18.82 -3.00
CA LYS A 195 17.06 -19.95 -2.96
C LYS A 195 18.54 -19.51 -2.99
N TYR A 196 18.81 -18.31 -2.52
CA TYR A 196 20.13 -17.68 -2.50
C TYR A 196 20.16 -16.64 -1.36
N ASN A 197 21.36 -16.13 -1.04
CA ASN A 197 21.53 -15.11 -0.01
C ASN A 197 20.83 -13.80 -0.41
N ALA A 198 19.68 -13.55 0.20
CA ALA A 198 18.85 -12.37 -0.03
C ALA A 198 18.79 -11.46 1.22
N THR A 199 19.85 -11.43 2.04
CA THR A 199 19.88 -10.55 3.23
C THR A 199 19.83 -9.07 2.89
N LEU A 200 20.29 -8.67 1.71
CA LEU A 200 20.11 -7.33 1.16
C LEU A 200 18.73 -7.22 0.51
N THR A 201 17.69 -7.32 1.32
CA THR A 201 16.31 -7.15 0.88
C THR A 201 15.67 -5.94 1.56
N TYR A 202 14.94 -5.14 0.79
CA TYR A 202 14.04 -4.13 1.34
C TYR A 202 12.60 -4.37 0.92
N LEU A 203 11.69 -3.98 1.81
CA LEU A 203 10.27 -3.99 1.59
C LEU A 203 9.81 -2.60 1.14
N ARG A 204 8.98 -2.53 0.09
CA ARG A 204 8.37 -1.27 -0.34
C ARG A 204 6.88 -1.43 -0.61
N LEU A 205 6.08 -0.55 -0.03
CA LEU A 205 4.70 -0.31 -0.43
C LEU A 205 4.69 0.63 -1.65
N GLY A 206 4.28 0.09 -2.79
CA GLY A 206 4.22 0.79 -4.07
C GLY A 206 3.07 1.78 -4.16
N VAL A 207 3.15 2.69 -5.13
CA VAL A 207 2.08 3.65 -5.46
C VAL A 207 0.78 2.96 -5.88
N ASP A 208 0.89 1.72 -6.36
CA ASP A 208 -0.19 0.84 -6.77
C ASP A 208 -0.81 0.05 -5.60
N GLY A 209 -0.30 0.24 -4.38
CA GLY A 209 -0.79 -0.44 -3.18
C GLY A 209 -0.28 -1.86 -2.97
N ASN A 210 0.57 -2.34 -3.89
CA ASN A 210 1.25 -3.61 -3.74
C ASN A 210 2.47 -3.47 -2.83
N VAL A 211 2.73 -4.50 -2.03
CA VAL A 211 4.01 -4.61 -1.34
C VAL A 211 4.91 -5.54 -2.10
N ARG A 212 6.15 -5.11 -2.32
CA ARG A 212 7.17 -5.89 -3.00
C ARG A 212 8.40 -6.02 -2.12
N LEU A 213 9.01 -7.20 -2.15
CA LEU A 213 10.32 -7.46 -1.58
C LEU A 213 11.35 -7.41 -2.71
N TYR A 214 12.27 -6.47 -2.61
CA TYR A 214 13.34 -6.30 -3.57
C TYR A 214 14.63 -6.84 -2.95
N ALA A 215 15.09 -7.99 -3.44
CA ALA A 215 16.36 -8.57 -3.06
C ALA A 215 17.45 -8.09 -4.00
N TYR A 216 18.62 -7.77 -3.45
CA TYR A 216 19.77 -7.32 -4.20
C TYR A 216 20.91 -8.33 -4.06
N ASN A 217 21.29 -8.97 -5.15
CA ASN A 217 22.42 -9.88 -5.19
C ASN A 217 23.68 -9.13 -5.64
N ILE A 218 24.56 -8.83 -4.69
CA ILE A 218 25.82 -8.10 -4.94
C ILE A 218 26.88 -8.93 -5.68
N LEU A 219 26.66 -10.24 -5.85
CA LEU A 219 27.59 -11.13 -6.56
C LEU A 219 27.34 -11.15 -8.08
N VAL A 220 26.29 -10.51 -8.56
CA VAL A 220 25.88 -10.51 -9.97
C VAL A 220 25.89 -9.09 -10.51
N ASP A 221 26.48 -8.88 -11.69
CA ASP A 221 26.56 -7.55 -12.32
C ASP A 221 25.36 -7.25 -13.24
N TYR A 222 24.74 -8.27 -13.82
CA TYR A 222 23.57 -8.12 -14.72
C TYR A 222 22.27 -8.36 -13.99
N ARG A 223 21.39 -7.35 -13.97
CA ARG A 223 20.09 -7.37 -13.24
C ARG A 223 20.23 -7.86 -11.78
N PRO A 224 21.05 -7.18 -10.97
CA PRO A 224 21.32 -7.60 -9.58
C PRO A 224 20.11 -7.51 -8.66
N THR A 225 19.05 -6.81 -9.08
CA THR A 225 17.81 -6.65 -8.30
C THR A 225 16.75 -7.62 -8.79
N GLU A 226 16.13 -8.33 -7.86
CA GLU A 226 15.01 -9.23 -8.11
C GLU A 226 13.83 -8.89 -7.20
N VAL A 227 12.61 -9.00 -7.72
CA VAL A 227 11.39 -8.96 -6.90
C VAL A 227 11.08 -10.38 -6.45
N THR A 228 11.42 -10.71 -5.21
CA THR A 228 11.25 -12.08 -4.67
C THR A 228 9.84 -12.35 -4.15
N TYR A 229 9.04 -11.28 -3.97
CA TYR A 229 7.66 -11.36 -3.54
C TYR A 229 6.87 -10.15 -4.00
N THR A 230 5.61 -10.37 -4.39
CA THR A 230 4.62 -9.32 -4.62
C THR A 230 3.32 -9.72 -3.93
N LEU A 231 2.89 -8.91 -2.96
CA LEU A 231 1.57 -9.03 -2.35
C LEU A 231 0.50 -8.78 -3.43
N PHE A 232 -0.59 -9.56 -3.44
CA PHE A 232 -1.61 -9.54 -4.50
C PHE A 232 -1.04 -9.86 -5.89
N SER A 233 -0.11 -10.80 -5.99
CA SER A 233 0.33 -11.32 -7.29
C SER A 233 -0.77 -12.20 -7.90
N ARG A 234 -0.85 -12.24 -9.24
CA ARG A 234 -1.65 -13.24 -9.96
C ARG A 234 -1.34 -14.66 -9.53
N ASP A 235 -0.08 -14.93 -9.20
CA ASP A 235 0.43 -16.25 -8.82
C ASP A 235 0.47 -16.42 -7.29
N SER A 236 -0.17 -15.52 -6.53
CA SER A 236 -0.22 -15.60 -5.07
C SER A 236 -1.24 -16.63 -4.61
N ASP A 237 -0.85 -17.50 -3.68
CA ASP A 237 -1.76 -18.43 -3.00
C ASP A 237 -2.65 -17.72 -1.95
N ASP A 238 -2.17 -16.61 -1.39
CA ASP A 238 -2.86 -15.93 -0.28
C ASP A 238 -4.02 -15.03 -0.72
N VAL A 239 -3.80 -14.21 -1.76
CA VAL A 239 -4.73 -13.16 -2.16
C VAL A 239 -4.54 -12.75 -3.62
N ASP A 240 -5.65 -12.64 -4.34
CA ASP A 240 -5.68 -12.25 -5.75
C ASP A 240 -5.56 -10.72 -5.96
N GLU A 241 -5.23 -10.32 -7.19
CA GLU A 241 -5.11 -8.92 -7.61
C GLU A 241 -6.44 -8.15 -7.48
N CYS A 242 -7.59 -8.83 -7.53
CA CYS A 242 -8.90 -8.18 -7.47
C CYS A 242 -9.22 -7.61 -6.08
N GLN A 243 -8.46 -7.98 -5.04
CA GLN A 243 -8.59 -7.39 -3.70
C GLN A 243 -7.92 -6.02 -3.57
N LEU A 244 -7.06 -5.62 -4.50
CA LEU A 244 -6.46 -4.29 -4.49
C LEU A 244 -7.50 -3.23 -4.86
N PRO A 245 -7.67 -2.18 -4.04
CA PRO A 245 -8.62 -1.09 -4.30
C PRO A 245 -8.54 -0.54 -5.73
N ASP A 246 -7.38 -0.08 -6.20
CA ASP A 246 -7.23 0.53 -7.52
C ASP A 246 -6.77 -0.42 -8.64
N ARG A 247 -6.83 -1.77 -8.48
CA ARG A 247 -6.39 -2.71 -9.54
C ARG A 247 -7.00 -2.44 -10.91
N CYS A 248 -8.32 -2.28 -10.95
CA CYS A 248 -9.07 -1.93 -12.15
C CYS A 248 -9.50 -0.46 -12.19
N GLY A 249 -8.98 0.35 -11.25
CA GLY A 249 -9.28 1.78 -11.14
C GLY A 249 -10.64 2.08 -10.51
N ASN A 250 -11.19 3.24 -10.88
CA ASN A 250 -12.42 3.75 -10.27
C ASN A 250 -13.66 3.12 -10.92
N PHE A 251 -14.17 2.03 -10.33
CA PHE A 251 -15.42 1.35 -10.69
C PHE A 251 -15.35 0.45 -11.93
N ARG A 252 -14.71 -0.71 -11.77
CA ARG A 252 -14.65 -1.77 -12.80
C ARG A 252 -14.71 -3.14 -12.17
N LEU A 253 -15.22 -4.10 -12.94
CA LEU A 253 -15.30 -5.49 -12.53
C LEU A 253 -13.97 -6.21 -12.79
N CYS A 254 -13.49 -6.91 -11.78
CA CYS A 254 -12.32 -7.77 -11.80
C CYS A 254 -12.75 -9.23 -11.65
N GLU A 255 -12.22 -10.07 -12.53
CA GLU A 255 -12.43 -11.52 -12.55
C GLU A 255 -11.11 -12.17 -12.94
N ASN A 256 -10.67 -13.19 -12.20
CA ASN A 256 -9.44 -13.94 -12.49
C ASN A 256 -8.21 -13.04 -12.74
N ASN A 257 -8.00 -12.03 -11.88
CA ASN A 257 -6.91 -11.05 -11.99
C ASN A 257 -6.95 -10.14 -13.24
N GLN A 258 -8.10 -10.09 -13.93
CA GLN A 258 -8.32 -9.30 -15.13
C GLN A 258 -9.48 -8.31 -14.94
N CYS A 259 -9.34 -7.13 -15.51
CA CYS A 259 -10.41 -6.14 -15.55
C CYS A 259 -11.28 -6.42 -16.77
N VAL A 260 -12.49 -6.93 -16.54
CA VAL A 260 -13.29 -7.57 -17.60
C VAL A 260 -14.46 -6.73 -18.10
N ALA A 261 -15.02 -5.86 -17.25
CA ALA A 261 -16.24 -5.12 -17.60
C ALA A 261 -16.40 -3.81 -16.83
N CYS A 262 -17.29 -2.98 -17.36
CA CYS A 262 -17.70 -1.71 -16.77
C CYS A 262 -19.16 -1.79 -16.35
N PRO A 263 -19.46 -1.85 -15.05
CA PRO A 263 -20.84 -1.87 -14.59
C PRO A 263 -21.55 -0.56 -14.92
N SER A 264 -22.81 -0.64 -15.35
CA SER A 264 -23.65 0.52 -15.63
C SER A 264 -25.12 0.22 -15.36
N LEU A 265 -25.96 1.25 -15.34
CA LEU A 265 -27.43 1.10 -15.33
C LEU A 265 -27.96 0.21 -16.46
N LYS A 266 -27.27 0.17 -17.61
CA LYS A 266 -27.67 -0.60 -18.79
C LYS A 266 -27.12 -2.03 -18.80
N GLY A 267 -26.48 -2.46 -17.71
CA GLY A 267 -25.79 -3.74 -17.62
C GLY A 267 -24.27 -3.60 -17.66
N LEU A 268 -23.60 -4.73 -17.91
CA LEU A 268 -22.15 -4.77 -18.07
C LEU A 268 -21.75 -4.32 -19.48
N LEU A 269 -21.01 -3.22 -19.55
CA LEU A 269 -20.39 -2.76 -20.78
C LEU A 269 -19.00 -3.39 -20.92
N GLY A 270 -18.50 -3.44 -22.16
CA GLY A 270 -17.13 -3.88 -22.44
C GLY A 270 -16.10 -3.04 -21.67
N TRP A 271 -14.96 -3.66 -21.36
CA TRP A 271 -13.89 -2.99 -20.63
C TRP A 271 -13.36 -1.75 -21.37
N SER A 272 -13.10 -0.67 -20.62
CA SER A 272 -12.43 0.54 -21.08
C SER A 272 -11.65 1.23 -19.94
N LYS A 273 -10.58 1.95 -20.30
CA LYS A 273 -9.78 2.75 -19.35
C LYS A 273 -10.49 4.01 -18.86
N GLU A 274 -11.58 4.39 -19.50
CA GLU A 274 -12.38 5.57 -19.21
C GLU A 274 -13.60 5.24 -18.35
N CYS A 275 -13.85 3.95 -18.09
CA CYS A 275 -14.99 3.54 -17.28
C CYS A 275 -14.94 4.14 -15.89
N ALA A 276 -16.07 4.74 -15.51
CA ALA A 276 -16.34 5.37 -14.24
C ALA A 276 -17.85 5.31 -13.96
N ALA A 277 -18.21 5.28 -12.68
CA ALA A 277 -19.61 5.46 -12.29
C ALA A 277 -20.10 6.86 -12.67
N GLU A 278 -21.39 6.96 -13.00
CA GLU A 278 -22.04 8.24 -13.28
C GLU A 278 -21.96 9.15 -12.06
N LYS A 279 -21.53 10.40 -12.28
CA LYS A 279 -21.42 11.39 -11.21
C LYS A 279 -22.81 11.91 -10.85
N VAL A 280 -23.26 11.59 -9.65
CA VAL A 280 -24.42 12.24 -9.04
C VAL A 280 -24.01 13.63 -8.53
N THR A 281 -24.58 14.67 -9.11
CA THR A 281 -24.26 16.08 -8.79
C THR A 281 -25.13 16.65 -7.68
N SER A 282 -26.29 16.05 -7.40
CA SER A 282 -27.22 16.49 -6.37
C SER A 282 -27.31 15.49 -5.23
N CYS A 283 -27.20 15.99 -4.00
CA CYS A 283 -27.47 15.22 -2.79
C CYS A 283 -28.95 15.30 -2.36
N ALA A 284 -29.79 16.01 -3.11
CA ALA A 284 -31.21 16.02 -2.86
C ALA A 284 -31.79 14.61 -3.10
N ALA A 285 -32.72 14.18 -2.26
CA ALA A 285 -33.27 12.82 -2.30
C ALA A 285 -33.97 12.46 -3.63
N ASN A 286 -34.37 13.47 -4.42
CA ASN A 286 -34.95 13.31 -5.74
C ASN A 286 -33.92 13.45 -6.90
N GLY A 287 -32.65 13.67 -6.59
CA GLY A 287 -31.59 13.88 -7.58
C GLY A 287 -30.83 12.60 -7.96
N PHE A 288 -31.08 11.48 -7.27
CA PHE A 288 -30.37 10.23 -7.49
C PHE A 288 -31.24 9.01 -7.21
N GLY A 289 -30.84 7.88 -7.81
CA GLY A 289 -31.37 6.55 -7.55
C GLY A 289 -30.26 5.55 -7.29
N TYR A 290 -30.64 4.28 -7.11
CA TYR A 290 -29.69 3.17 -7.02
C TYR A 290 -30.00 2.14 -8.09
N TYR A 291 -28.96 1.49 -8.60
CA TYR A 291 -29.09 0.25 -9.33
C TYR A 291 -28.31 -0.85 -8.62
N LYS A 292 -28.78 -2.07 -8.79
CA LYS A 292 -28.28 -3.25 -8.07
C LYS A 292 -27.36 -4.06 -8.97
N LEU A 293 -26.19 -4.39 -8.46
CA LEU A 293 -25.25 -5.35 -9.00
C LEU A 293 -25.37 -6.65 -8.18
N VAL A 294 -25.48 -7.80 -8.84
CA VAL A 294 -25.58 -9.12 -8.19
C VAL A 294 -24.34 -9.94 -8.48
N GLY A 295 -23.73 -10.54 -7.46
CA GLY A 295 -22.52 -11.36 -7.60
C GLY A 295 -21.25 -10.51 -7.60
N VAL A 296 -21.20 -9.47 -6.76
CA VAL A 296 -20.01 -8.62 -6.61
C VAL A 296 -19.64 -8.37 -5.16
N ASP A 297 -18.33 -8.37 -4.91
CA ASP A 297 -17.72 -7.94 -3.67
C ASP A 297 -16.93 -6.65 -3.85
N HIS A 298 -16.84 -5.91 -2.76
CA HIS A 298 -15.93 -4.78 -2.60
C HIS A 298 -14.81 -5.22 -1.66
N PHE A 299 -13.57 -4.74 -1.85
CA PHE A 299 -12.41 -5.18 -1.05
C PHE A 299 -12.62 -5.07 0.49
N MET A 300 -13.50 -4.17 0.93
CA MET A 300 -13.85 -4.01 2.34
C MET A 300 -14.61 -5.22 2.92
N SER A 301 -15.38 -5.95 2.12
CA SER A 301 -16.25 -7.03 2.63
C SER A 301 -15.48 -8.30 2.95
N LYS A 302 -14.32 -8.54 2.32
CA LYS A 302 -13.55 -9.78 2.51
C LYS A 302 -12.92 -9.90 3.89
N TYR A 303 -12.48 -8.80 4.48
CA TYR A 303 -11.69 -8.82 5.72
C TYR A 303 -12.27 -8.00 6.87
N THR A 304 -13.46 -7.41 6.69
CA THR A 304 -14.14 -6.69 7.78
C THR A 304 -15.53 -7.25 7.98
N SER A 305 -16.05 -7.15 9.20
CA SER A 305 -17.34 -7.75 9.58
C SER A 305 -18.57 -6.94 9.13
N GLY A 306 -18.36 -5.73 8.61
CA GLY A 306 -19.43 -4.82 8.20
C GLY A 306 -20.32 -4.37 9.36
N SER A 307 -21.31 -3.54 9.03
CA SER A 307 -22.35 -3.14 9.98
C SER A 307 -23.55 -4.09 9.89
N ALA A 308 -24.14 -4.45 11.03
CA ALA A 308 -25.37 -5.24 11.09
C ALA A 308 -26.59 -4.31 11.18
N LEU A 309 -27.20 -3.98 10.04
CA LEU A 309 -28.53 -3.37 9.95
C LEU A 309 -29.33 -4.07 8.86
N LYS A 310 -30.65 -3.86 8.86
CA LYS A 310 -31.49 -4.25 7.71
C LYS A 310 -31.13 -3.40 6.49
N GLU A 311 -31.23 -3.98 5.30
CA GLU A 311 -30.87 -3.38 4.01
C GLU A 311 -31.40 -1.94 3.82
N ASN A 312 -32.70 -1.70 4.05
CA ASN A 312 -33.31 -0.37 3.94
C ASN A 312 -32.67 0.68 4.87
N GLY A 313 -32.12 0.26 6.01
CA GLY A 313 -31.40 1.14 6.93
C GLY A 313 -30.12 1.71 6.30
N PHE A 314 -29.41 0.90 5.50
CA PHE A 314 -28.20 1.32 4.81
C PHE A 314 -28.48 2.20 3.61
N MET A 315 -29.54 1.89 2.85
CA MET A 315 -30.01 2.77 1.79
C MET A 315 -30.27 4.17 2.37
N LYS A 316 -31.00 4.27 3.48
CA LYS A 316 -31.25 5.55 4.16
C LYS A 316 -29.94 6.24 4.58
N LYS A 317 -29.01 5.51 5.21
CA LYS A 317 -27.73 6.05 5.69
C LYS A 317 -26.86 6.58 4.54
N CYS A 318 -26.73 5.83 3.46
CA CYS A 318 -25.99 6.25 2.28
C CYS A 318 -26.69 7.41 1.56
N SER A 319 -28.02 7.42 1.49
CA SER A 319 -28.79 8.51 0.88
C SER A 319 -28.66 9.83 1.63
N THR A 320 -28.54 9.80 2.96
CA THR A 320 -28.30 11.00 3.77
C THR A 320 -26.85 11.50 3.74
N ASP A 321 -25.92 10.68 3.26
CA ASP A 321 -24.50 11.02 3.17
C ASP A 321 -24.13 11.35 1.71
N CYS A 322 -23.88 12.63 1.44
CA CYS A 322 -23.54 13.12 0.12
C CYS A 322 -22.20 12.58 -0.43
N LYS A 323 -21.32 12.08 0.44
CA LYS A 323 -20.04 11.48 0.03
C LYS A 323 -20.18 9.99 -0.29
N CYS A 324 -21.27 9.36 0.15
CA CYS A 324 -21.53 7.95 -0.18
C CYS A 324 -21.80 7.81 -1.68
N LEU A 325 -21.09 6.88 -2.33
CA LEU A 325 -21.28 6.54 -3.74
C LEU A 325 -22.10 5.26 -3.94
N GLY A 326 -22.29 4.48 -2.87
CA GLY A 326 -23.03 3.23 -2.90
C GLY A 326 -22.79 2.43 -1.62
N TYR A 327 -23.39 1.26 -1.55
CA TYR A 327 -23.17 0.32 -0.46
C TYR A 327 -23.17 -1.12 -0.96
N PHE A 328 -22.43 -1.98 -0.28
CA PHE A 328 -22.37 -3.41 -0.56
C PHE A 328 -23.06 -4.16 0.57
N TYR A 329 -23.91 -5.12 0.24
CA TYR A 329 -24.74 -5.86 1.18
C TYR A 329 -24.65 -7.36 0.91
N HIS A 330 -24.25 -8.11 1.93
CA HIS A 330 -24.22 -9.57 1.91
C HIS A 330 -25.49 -10.04 2.62
N GLN A 331 -26.48 -10.49 1.85
CA GLN A 331 -27.82 -10.81 2.36
C GLN A 331 -27.81 -12.03 3.29
N ASP A 332 -26.96 -13.02 2.99
CA ASP A 332 -26.75 -14.24 3.76
C ASP A 332 -26.27 -13.97 5.19
N THR A 333 -25.38 -12.99 5.38
CA THR A 333 -24.84 -12.60 6.70
C THR A 333 -25.50 -11.34 7.27
N SER A 334 -26.38 -10.69 6.50
CA SER A 334 -26.99 -9.41 6.83
C SER A 334 -25.96 -8.33 7.21
N LYS A 335 -24.84 -8.29 6.47
CA LYS A 335 -23.75 -7.32 6.67
C LYS A 335 -23.66 -6.32 5.53
N CYS A 336 -23.27 -5.09 5.86
CA CYS A 336 -23.14 -4.03 4.87
C CYS A 336 -21.91 -3.13 5.08
N TRP A 337 -21.42 -2.59 3.96
CA TRP A 337 -20.34 -1.63 3.86
C TRP A 337 -20.76 -0.43 3.02
N ILE A 338 -20.56 0.78 3.56
CA ILE A 338 -20.76 2.03 2.82
C ILE A 338 -19.50 2.35 2.04
N ALA A 339 -19.63 2.57 0.73
CA ALA A 339 -18.53 2.88 -0.15
C ALA A 339 -18.48 4.39 -0.48
N TYR A 340 -17.40 5.03 -0.05
CA TYR A 340 -17.04 6.41 -0.44
C TYR A 340 -16.17 6.46 -1.71
N GLY A 341 -15.69 5.29 -2.13
CA GLY A 341 -15.01 5.05 -3.41
C GLY A 341 -15.42 3.65 -3.87
N LEU A 342 -15.89 3.52 -5.11
CA LEU A 342 -16.41 2.23 -5.60
C LEU A 342 -15.31 1.28 -6.06
N LYS A 343 -14.22 1.82 -6.61
CA LYS A 343 -12.96 1.09 -6.80
C LYS A 343 -13.12 -0.22 -7.60
N THR A 344 -12.18 -1.14 -7.46
CA THR A 344 -12.26 -2.46 -8.08
C THR A 344 -13.34 -3.29 -7.40
N LEU A 345 -14.24 -3.87 -8.21
CA LEU A 345 -15.24 -4.83 -7.74
C LEU A 345 -14.77 -6.23 -8.10
N SER A 346 -14.78 -7.15 -7.15
CA SER A 346 -14.49 -8.56 -7.42
C SER A 346 -15.77 -9.26 -7.86
N LYS A 347 -15.75 -9.98 -8.99
CA LYS A 347 -16.83 -10.90 -9.33
C LYS A 347 -16.81 -12.09 -8.36
N VAL A 348 -17.98 -12.47 -7.86
CA VAL A 348 -18.14 -13.63 -6.97
C VAL A 348 -19.31 -14.50 -7.43
N ALA A 349 -19.24 -15.79 -7.12
CA ALA A 349 -20.31 -16.75 -7.45
C ALA A 349 -21.57 -16.58 -6.57
N SER A 350 -21.46 -15.87 -5.45
CA SER A 350 -22.54 -15.71 -4.49
C SER A 350 -23.59 -14.70 -4.97
N TRP A 351 -24.80 -15.19 -5.22
CA TRP A 351 -25.95 -14.38 -5.63
C TRP A 351 -26.50 -13.47 -4.52
N THR A 352 -26.11 -13.72 -3.27
CA THR A 352 -26.51 -12.92 -2.10
C THR A 352 -25.57 -11.76 -1.83
N HIS A 353 -24.49 -11.62 -2.60
CA HIS A 353 -23.54 -10.50 -2.50
C HIS A 353 -23.96 -9.43 -3.50
N LEU A 354 -24.42 -8.30 -2.97
CA LEU A 354 -25.10 -7.25 -3.71
C LEU A 354 -24.35 -5.93 -3.60
N GLY A 355 -24.24 -5.20 -4.71
CA GLY A 355 -23.73 -3.83 -4.76
C GLY A 355 -24.82 -2.85 -5.19
N TYR A 356 -25.14 -1.87 -4.35
CA TYR A 356 -26.10 -0.82 -4.66
C TYR A 356 -25.36 0.47 -4.96
N ILE A 357 -25.40 0.89 -6.23
CA ILE A 357 -24.57 1.99 -6.73
C ILE A 357 -25.44 3.21 -6.98
N LYS A 358 -25.04 4.37 -6.44
CA LYS A 358 -25.75 5.63 -6.72
C LYS A 358 -25.59 5.99 -8.20
N SER A 359 -26.68 6.45 -8.78
CA SER A 359 -26.74 6.88 -10.19
C SER A 359 -27.71 8.05 -10.35
N VAL A 360 -27.66 8.73 -11.49
CA VAL A 360 -28.62 9.80 -11.78
C VAL A 360 -30.02 9.20 -11.96
N MET A 361 -31.05 9.92 -11.52
CA MET A 361 -32.42 9.55 -11.81
C MET A 361 -32.69 9.69 -13.31
N VAL A 362 -32.87 8.57 -14.01
CA VAL A 362 -33.32 8.57 -15.41
C VAL A 362 -34.83 8.41 -15.41
N GLU A 363 -35.56 9.38 -15.97
CA GLU A 363 -37.03 9.42 -16.10
C GLU A 363 -37.66 8.23 -16.89
N ARG A 364 -36.88 7.21 -17.25
CA ARG A 364 -37.33 6.10 -18.11
C ARG A 364 -37.14 4.68 -17.57
N CYS A 365 -36.87 4.49 -16.28
CA CYS A 365 -37.06 3.17 -15.66
C CYS A 365 -37.72 3.29 -14.27
N PRO A 366 -38.89 2.67 -14.06
CA PRO A 366 -39.53 2.62 -12.76
C PRO A 366 -38.82 1.57 -11.87
N GLY A 367 -37.98 2.01 -10.94
CA GLY A 367 -37.43 1.17 -9.86
C GLY A 367 -36.42 0.09 -10.27
N ASP A 368 -35.39 -0.10 -9.44
CA ASP A 368 -34.62 -1.35 -9.31
C ASP A 368 -34.04 -2.00 -10.58
N ALA A 369 -33.35 -1.21 -11.42
CA ALA A 369 -32.49 -1.78 -12.45
C ALA A 369 -31.49 -2.77 -11.81
N THR A 370 -31.61 -4.05 -12.16
CA THR A 370 -30.80 -5.14 -11.61
C THR A 370 -29.87 -5.66 -12.70
N VAL A 371 -28.58 -5.62 -12.44
CA VAL A 371 -27.52 -6.16 -13.29
C VAL A 371 -26.97 -7.43 -12.63
N VAL A 372 -27.20 -8.56 -13.28
CA VAL A 372 -26.67 -9.85 -12.84
C VAL A 372 -25.28 -10.06 -13.41
N ILE A 373 -24.29 -10.30 -12.54
CA ILE A 373 -22.89 -10.48 -12.91
C ILE A 373 -22.45 -11.93 -12.67
N GLY A 374 -22.96 -12.57 -11.61
CA GLY A 374 -22.73 -13.98 -11.32
C GLY A 374 -23.50 -14.91 -12.28
N SER A 375 -22.81 -15.93 -12.79
CA SER A 375 -23.34 -17.19 -13.30
C SER A 375 -22.26 -18.25 -13.19
#